data_AF-Q582R9-F1
#
_entry.id   AF-Q582R9-F1
#
_cell.length_a   1.000
_cell.length_b   1.000
_cell.length_c   1.000
_cell.angle_alpha   90.00
_cell.angle_beta   90.00
_cell.angle_gamma   90.00
#
_symmetry.space_group_name_H-M   'P 1'
#
loop_
_entity.id
_entity.type
_entity.pdbx_description
1 polymer ?
#
loop_
_entity_poly.entity_id
_entity_poly.type
_entity_poly.pdbx_seq_one_letter_code
_entity_poly.pdbx_strand_id
1 'polypeptide(L)'
;MSVHQLQLEGIIPSAPSTTRATPTSISAHDTLVAYGSGNNVVVRDISTTGADSILCCWHHTSPVTAVRISPSSKFVASGDQKGNVRLWERRNGTQEKYNGQLLEGPVRDVAWTRDEERLVVVGDGRNNFAAAVTVSGNTIGSINGHTQSILSCDVRGDRPFRAVTGSADNMVGFYEGVPFKFTCNVKEHNEKVMCVRYSPDMETIATVARTGNIILLDGRTGDKKGSISVDHKGSIFSLAWSPDGKLIATASADKTVKVFDVTSASNIATCSTGNRVLDMQQGVAYTARGVVSVSFGGKLTLINEKGEMTRTFLGHQGRIFLLHKESDELMVSVSVDRALIWRDTAAAAAGEASEVPLSADLITAAAFSGGKLYIVAGSELLRYDPNDSTPAVVSQDVTAVTALTVTEDGTAVLLLRNSFIVINSAGSKIAEEKLDRFDGCSAAARGQMIIVGGEKLVKGYQITESAPPEAKVQFAGHHTGAVACLAFSHDGQVVASGDANRNIFVWSWADGSVLHKDLVFHTLRVTSLSFAYNSNTRLFSGSMDASLILWDLEAKTRRMEDAAHRGGVSAVFGAADGTLISGGSDGCIRLWKSNN
;
A
#
# COMPACT_ATOMS: atom_id res chain seq x y z
N MET A 1 -0.32 -24.60 -15.67
CA MET A 1 0.75 -23.59 -15.62
C MET A 1 1.62 -23.80 -16.84
N SER A 2 1.94 -22.75 -17.60
CA SER A 2 2.88 -22.89 -18.71
C SER A 2 4.30 -23.00 -18.12
N VAL A 3 5.19 -23.72 -18.79
CA VAL A 3 6.62 -23.85 -18.40
C VAL A 3 7.34 -22.48 -18.41
N HIS A 4 6.70 -21.47 -19.00
CA HIS A 4 7.21 -20.12 -19.16
C HIS A 4 6.72 -19.13 -18.09
N GLN A 5 5.87 -19.55 -17.15
CA GLN A 5 5.31 -18.65 -16.13
C GLN A 5 6.09 -18.74 -14.81
N LEU A 6 6.30 -17.59 -14.15
CA LEU A 6 6.80 -17.58 -12.78
C LEU A 6 5.71 -18.04 -11.81
N GLN A 7 6.10 -18.75 -10.75
CA GLN A 7 5.15 -19.24 -9.76
C GLN A 7 5.14 -18.32 -8.54
N LEU A 8 4.02 -17.63 -8.32
CA LEU A 8 3.78 -16.84 -7.11
C LEU A 8 3.64 -17.77 -5.90
N GLU A 9 4.38 -17.47 -4.84
CA GLU A 9 4.40 -18.22 -3.58
C GLU A 9 3.73 -17.46 -2.43
N GLY A 10 3.90 -16.14 -2.38
CA GLY A 10 3.37 -15.32 -1.30
C GLY A 10 3.20 -13.87 -1.69
N ILE A 11 2.34 -13.17 -0.94
CA ILE A 11 2.05 -11.76 -1.12
C ILE A 11 2.10 -11.08 0.25
N ILE A 12 2.79 -9.94 0.30
CA ILE A 12 2.67 -8.97 1.38
C ILE A 12 1.89 -7.80 0.79
N PRO A 13 0.63 -7.58 1.19
CA PRO A 13 -0.19 -6.55 0.59
C PRO A 13 0.27 -5.16 1.04
N SER A 14 -0.07 -4.16 0.23
CA SER A 14 0.06 -2.77 0.64
C SER A 14 -0.89 -2.40 1.78
N ALA A 15 -0.56 -1.32 2.46
CA ALA A 15 -1.40 -0.68 3.46
C ALA A 15 -2.65 -0.04 2.81
N PRO A 16 -3.77 0.11 3.54
CA PRO A 16 -4.94 0.83 3.05
C PRO A 16 -4.57 2.17 2.41
N SER A 17 -5.20 2.49 1.28
CA SER A 17 -5.06 3.80 0.66
C SER A 17 -5.90 4.83 1.40
N THR A 18 -5.27 5.94 1.70
CA THR A 18 -5.83 6.98 2.56
C THR A 18 -5.62 8.35 1.92
N THR A 19 -6.57 9.26 2.14
CA THR A 19 -6.45 10.66 1.71
C THR A 19 -6.66 11.55 2.91
N ARG A 20 -5.81 12.57 3.09
CA ARG A 20 -5.88 13.44 4.28
C ARG A 20 -7.27 14.04 4.42
N ALA A 21 -7.79 14.03 5.65
CA ALA A 21 -9.11 14.57 5.99
C ALA A 21 -10.30 13.94 5.23
N THR A 22 -10.15 12.70 4.74
CA THR A 22 -11.23 11.91 4.11
C THR A 22 -11.41 10.61 4.89
N PRO A 23 -12.64 10.13 5.11
CA PRO A 23 -12.87 8.80 5.67
C PRO A 23 -12.27 7.72 4.78
N THR A 24 -11.68 6.69 5.40
CA THR A 24 -11.20 5.51 4.67
C THR A 24 -12.17 4.36 4.91
N SER A 25 -12.70 3.81 3.82
CA SER A 25 -13.65 2.70 3.87
C SER A 25 -12.94 1.40 4.28
N ILE A 26 -13.37 0.85 5.40
CA ILE A 26 -12.95 -0.45 5.94
C ILE A 26 -14.21 -1.23 6.29
N SER A 27 -14.18 -2.55 6.07
CA SER A 27 -15.28 -3.47 6.39
C SER A 27 -14.74 -4.63 7.19
N ALA A 28 -15.52 -5.11 8.16
CA ALA A 28 -15.18 -6.30 8.91
C ALA A 28 -16.36 -7.27 8.94
N HIS A 29 -16.04 -8.56 9.03
CA HIS A 29 -16.99 -9.63 9.29
C HIS A 29 -16.28 -10.72 10.08
N ASP A 30 -16.71 -10.96 11.32
CA ASP A 30 -16.03 -11.86 12.26
C ASP A 30 -14.54 -11.47 12.44
N THR A 31 -13.60 -12.27 11.95
CA THR A 31 -12.15 -11.98 11.96
C THR A 31 -11.63 -11.40 10.65
N LEU A 32 -12.47 -11.30 9.62
CA LEU A 32 -12.09 -10.75 8.33
C LEU A 32 -12.13 -9.23 8.35
N VAL A 33 -11.15 -8.62 7.71
CA VAL A 33 -11.04 -7.17 7.50
C VAL A 33 -10.75 -6.92 6.02
N ALA A 34 -11.55 -6.08 5.37
CA ALA A 34 -11.39 -5.72 3.98
C ALA A 34 -11.18 -4.22 3.79
N TYR A 35 -10.25 -3.85 2.91
CA TYR A 35 -9.88 -2.47 2.61
C TYR A 35 -9.38 -2.31 1.18
N GLY A 36 -9.44 -1.08 0.66
CA GLY A 36 -8.85 -0.72 -0.62
C GLY A 36 -7.37 -0.35 -0.47
N SER A 37 -6.54 -0.79 -1.41
CA SER A 37 -5.12 -0.43 -1.48
C SER A 37 -4.70 -0.16 -2.93
N GLY A 38 -4.55 1.10 -3.28
CA GLY A 38 -4.37 1.57 -4.64
C GLY A 38 -5.53 1.09 -5.49
N ASN A 39 -5.23 0.34 -6.53
CA ASN A 39 -6.22 -0.26 -7.42
C ASN A 39 -6.63 -1.68 -6.98
N ASN A 40 -6.22 -2.12 -5.80
CA ASN A 40 -6.44 -3.46 -5.30
C ASN A 40 -7.41 -3.45 -4.11
N VAL A 41 -8.04 -4.60 -3.87
CA VAL A 41 -8.81 -4.86 -2.65
C VAL A 41 -8.09 -5.96 -1.88
N VAL A 42 -7.88 -5.74 -0.59
CA VAL A 42 -7.26 -6.72 0.31
C VAL A 42 -8.30 -7.17 1.31
N VAL A 43 -8.41 -8.48 1.50
CA VAL A 43 -9.20 -9.11 2.58
C VAL A 43 -8.24 -9.93 3.43
N ARG A 44 -8.14 -9.59 4.70
CA ARG A 44 -7.20 -10.17 5.66
C ARG A 44 -7.98 -10.80 6.81
N ASP A 45 -7.63 -12.02 7.19
CA ASP A 45 -8.05 -12.60 8.47
C ASP A 45 -7.05 -12.21 9.57
N ILE A 46 -7.50 -11.41 10.53
CA ILE A 46 -6.64 -10.90 11.61
C ILE A 46 -6.32 -11.96 12.68
N SER A 47 -7.00 -13.11 12.65
CA SER A 47 -6.79 -14.21 13.61
C SER A 47 -5.74 -15.22 13.17
N THR A 48 -5.36 -15.22 11.89
CA THR A 48 -4.41 -16.16 11.31
C THR A 48 -3.10 -15.49 10.93
N THR A 49 -2.00 -16.23 11.03
CA THR A 49 -0.64 -15.81 10.66
C THR A 49 -0.14 -16.74 9.55
N GLY A 50 -0.20 -16.30 8.29
CA GLY A 50 0.28 -17.09 7.16
C GLY A 50 -0.19 -16.55 5.82
N ALA A 51 0.36 -17.06 4.71
CA ALA A 51 0.03 -16.57 3.36
C ALA A 51 -1.47 -16.73 3.01
N ASP A 52 -2.12 -17.80 3.48
CA ASP A 52 -3.55 -18.06 3.25
C ASP A 52 -4.48 -17.09 4.03
N SER A 53 -3.93 -16.27 4.93
CA SER A 53 -4.70 -15.28 5.68
C SER A 53 -5.14 -14.08 4.83
N ILE A 54 -4.58 -13.92 3.62
CA ILE A 54 -4.76 -12.74 2.79
C ILE A 54 -5.24 -13.14 1.41
N LEU A 55 -6.34 -12.50 1.00
CA LEU A 55 -6.86 -12.56 -0.36
C LEU A 55 -6.78 -11.17 -0.98
N CYS A 56 -6.14 -11.08 -2.15
CA CYS A 56 -6.04 -9.84 -2.92
C CYS A 56 -6.81 -9.96 -4.23
N CYS A 57 -7.58 -8.92 -4.56
CA CYS A 57 -8.28 -8.77 -5.82
C CYS A 57 -7.73 -7.55 -6.56
N TRP A 58 -7.19 -7.76 -7.76
CA TRP A 58 -6.44 -6.76 -8.53
C TRP A 58 -7.25 -6.19 -9.69
N HIS A 59 -8.57 -6.31 -9.64
CA HIS A 59 -9.40 -6.17 -10.83
C HIS A 59 -9.65 -4.71 -11.23
N HIS A 60 -9.75 -3.79 -10.27
CA HIS A 60 -9.99 -2.37 -10.55
C HIS A 60 -8.83 -1.71 -11.32
N THR A 61 -9.17 -0.85 -12.27
CA THR A 61 -8.21 -0.07 -13.06
C THR A 61 -8.04 1.36 -12.54
N SER A 62 -8.82 1.74 -11.53
CA SER A 62 -8.77 3.02 -10.83
C SER A 62 -8.70 2.78 -9.31
N PRO A 63 -8.24 3.77 -8.52
CA PRO A 63 -8.09 3.58 -7.08
C PRO A 63 -9.40 3.18 -6.40
N VAL A 64 -9.34 2.14 -5.57
CA VAL A 64 -10.47 1.64 -4.77
C VAL A 64 -10.75 2.60 -3.64
N THR A 65 -12.01 2.99 -3.49
CA THR A 65 -12.48 4.00 -2.53
C THR A 65 -13.49 3.45 -1.53
N ALA A 66 -14.19 2.35 -1.86
CA ALA A 66 -15.16 1.71 -0.98
C ALA A 66 -15.01 0.18 -1.02
N VAL A 67 -15.13 -0.48 0.14
CA VAL A 67 -15.10 -1.96 0.24
C VAL A 67 -16.07 -2.45 1.30
N ARG A 68 -16.85 -3.50 0.98
CA ARG A 68 -17.78 -4.16 1.91
C ARG A 68 -17.81 -5.66 1.72
N ILE A 69 -17.57 -6.38 2.81
CA ILE A 69 -17.80 -7.82 2.91
C ILE A 69 -19.31 -8.06 3.00
N SER A 70 -19.81 -9.08 2.29
CA SER A 70 -21.21 -9.45 2.34
C SER A 70 -21.58 -10.13 3.69
N PRO A 71 -22.85 -10.10 4.13
CA PRO A 71 -23.32 -10.74 5.36
C PRO A 71 -22.98 -12.24 5.53
N SER A 72 -22.76 -12.97 4.44
CA SER A 72 -22.35 -14.38 4.45
C SER A 72 -20.84 -14.58 4.38
N SER A 73 -20.06 -13.49 4.26
CA SER A 73 -18.61 -13.45 4.00
C SER A 73 -18.15 -14.08 2.67
N LYS A 74 -19.08 -14.50 1.80
CA LYS A 74 -18.76 -15.16 0.53
C LYS A 74 -18.45 -14.19 -0.59
N PHE A 75 -18.99 -12.97 -0.54
CA PHE A 75 -18.79 -11.95 -1.56
C PHE A 75 -18.17 -10.70 -0.97
N VAL A 76 -17.51 -9.93 -1.84
CA VAL A 76 -17.01 -8.60 -1.52
C VAL A 76 -17.47 -7.66 -2.61
N ALA A 77 -18.00 -6.50 -2.21
CA ALA A 77 -18.27 -5.38 -3.08
C ALA A 77 -17.15 -4.36 -2.94
N SER A 78 -16.66 -3.86 -4.07
CA SER A 78 -15.67 -2.79 -4.11
C SER A 78 -16.05 -1.73 -5.13
N GLY A 79 -15.88 -0.46 -4.76
CA GLY A 79 -16.11 0.71 -5.61
C GLY A 79 -14.82 1.50 -5.82
N ASP A 80 -14.70 2.19 -6.94
CA ASP A 80 -13.52 3.01 -7.27
C ASP A 80 -13.80 4.50 -7.52
N GLN A 81 -12.71 5.25 -7.68
CA GLN A 81 -12.69 6.70 -7.95
C GLN A 81 -13.45 7.11 -9.22
N LYS A 82 -13.72 6.18 -10.15
CA LYS A 82 -14.47 6.45 -11.39
C LYS A 82 -15.93 6.00 -11.33
N GLY A 83 -16.39 5.51 -10.17
CA GLY A 83 -17.77 5.08 -10.00
C GLY A 83 -18.05 3.65 -10.46
N ASN A 84 -17.01 2.86 -10.77
CA ASN A 84 -17.19 1.44 -11.06
C ASN A 84 -17.37 0.66 -9.78
N VAL A 85 -18.30 -0.27 -9.80
CA VAL A 85 -18.54 -1.22 -8.72
C VAL A 85 -18.33 -2.63 -9.25
N ARG A 86 -17.56 -3.41 -8.48
CA ARG A 86 -17.29 -4.82 -8.74
C ARG A 86 -17.77 -5.66 -7.58
N LEU A 87 -18.41 -6.78 -7.90
CA LEU A 87 -18.79 -7.82 -6.96
C LEU A 87 -18.03 -9.07 -7.30
N TRP A 88 -17.37 -9.67 -6.31
CA TRP A 88 -16.54 -10.83 -6.55
C TRP A 88 -16.61 -11.82 -5.39
N GLU A 89 -16.39 -13.09 -5.69
CA GLU A 89 -16.36 -14.16 -4.70
C GLU A 89 -15.04 -14.15 -3.93
N ARG A 90 -15.14 -14.18 -2.59
CA ARG A 90 -14.01 -14.23 -1.67
C ARG A 90 -13.36 -15.62 -1.66
N ARG A 91 -12.65 -15.96 -2.73
CA ARG A 91 -11.81 -17.15 -2.86
C ARG A 91 -10.63 -16.89 -3.79
N ASN A 92 -9.60 -17.74 -3.71
CA ASN A 92 -8.49 -17.72 -4.66
C ASN A 92 -9.01 -17.82 -6.10
N GLY A 93 -8.48 -16.99 -7.00
CA GLY A 93 -8.96 -16.85 -8.38
C GLY A 93 -10.22 -16.00 -8.56
N THR A 94 -10.67 -15.29 -7.51
CA THR A 94 -11.75 -14.27 -7.45
C THR A 94 -12.57 -14.13 -8.74
N GLN A 95 -13.75 -14.76 -8.78
CA GLN A 95 -14.67 -14.64 -9.91
C GLN A 95 -15.56 -13.42 -9.75
N GLU A 96 -15.62 -12.57 -10.77
CA GLU A 96 -16.50 -11.40 -10.79
C GLU A 96 -17.94 -11.86 -11.08
N LYS A 97 -18.85 -11.52 -10.16
CA LYS A 97 -20.30 -11.71 -10.32
C LYS A 97 -20.94 -10.51 -11.03
N TYR A 98 -20.37 -9.33 -10.85
CA TYR A 98 -20.82 -8.09 -11.46
C TYR A 98 -19.66 -7.11 -11.61
N ASN A 99 -19.68 -6.35 -12.70
CA ASN A 99 -18.75 -5.26 -12.97
C ASN A 99 -19.49 -4.23 -13.82
N GLY A 100 -19.69 -3.02 -13.29
CA GLY A 100 -20.38 -1.96 -13.99
C GLY A 100 -20.16 -0.59 -13.36
N GLN A 101 -20.31 0.45 -14.17
CA GLN A 101 -20.24 1.83 -13.71
C GLN A 101 -21.62 2.27 -13.21
N LEU A 102 -21.72 2.53 -11.90
CA LEU A 102 -22.98 2.91 -11.24
C LEU A 102 -23.04 4.40 -10.92
N LEU A 103 -21.89 5.06 -10.76
CA LEU A 103 -21.77 6.50 -10.51
C LEU A 103 -20.83 7.14 -11.53
N GLU A 104 -20.95 8.46 -11.70
CA GLU A 104 -20.07 9.24 -12.59
C GLU A 104 -18.78 9.69 -11.88
N GLY A 105 -18.74 9.61 -10.55
CA GLY A 105 -17.63 10.01 -9.70
C GLY A 105 -17.30 8.95 -8.64
N PRO A 106 -16.44 9.29 -7.68
CA PRO A 106 -15.95 8.34 -6.68
C PRO A 106 -17.06 7.67 -5.87
N VAL A 107 -17.00 6.34 -5.75
CA VAL A 107 -17.84 5.60 -4.80
C VAL A 107 -17.30 5.84 -3.39
N ARG A 108 -18.14 6.34 -2.48
CA ARG A 108 -17.75 6.62 -1.09
C ARG A 108 -18.10 5.50 -0.13
N ASP A 109 -19.23 4.85 -0.34
CA ASP A 109 -19.66 3.73 0.49
C ASP A 109 -20.58 2.78 -0.30
N VAL A 110 -20.68 1.56 0.21
CA VAL A 110 -21.56 0.51 -0.31
C VAL A 110 -22.27 -0.12 0.89
N ALA A 111 -23.47 -0.65 0.68
CA ALA A 111 -24.21 -1.40 1.69
C ALA A 111 -24.95 -2.57 1.05
N TRP A 112 -24.87 -3.73 1.69
CA TRP A 112 -25.55 -4.95 1.26
C TRP A 112 -26.90 -5.09 1.95
N THR A 113 -27.91 -5.62 1.26
CA THR A 113 -29.06 -6.22 1.96
C THR A 113 -28.64 -7.53 2.62
N ARG A 114 -29.32 -7.92 3.72
CA ARG A 114 -29.03 -9.16 4.46
C ARG A 114 -29.26 -10.43 3.64
N ASP A 115 -30.13 -10.38 2.64
CA ASP A 115 -30.35 -11.47 1.68
C ASP A 115 -29.31 -11.52 0.55
N GLU A 116 -28.35 -10.58 0.50
CA GLU A 116 -27.28 -10.49 -0.49
C GLU A 116 -27.75 -10.37 -1.95
N GLU A 117 -29.01 -9.96 -2.17
CA GLU A 117 -29.56 -9.80 -3.52
C GLU A 117 -29.41 -8.37 -4.05
N ARG A 118 -29.12 -7.40 -3.18
CA ARG A 118 -29.20 -5.97 -3.48
C ARG A 118 -28.09 -5.18 -2.80
N LEU A 119 -27.80 -4.04 -3.39
CA LEU A 119 -26.78 -3.10 -2.98
C LEU A 119 -27.31 -1.68 -3.04
N VAL A 120 -26.92 -0.87 -2.06
CA VAL A 120 -26.98 0.59 -2.15
C VAL A 120 -25.56 1.10 -2.25
N VAL A 121 -25.28 1.86 -3.30
CA VAL A 121 -23.97 2.44 -3.61
C VAL A 121 -24.13 3.94 -3.56
N VAL A 122 -23.22 4.62 -2.85
CA VAL A 122 -23.27 6.08 -2.69
C VAL A 122 -21.93 6.72 -2.95
N GLY A 123 -21.94 7.99 -3.34
CA GLY A 123 -20.74 8.76 -3.53
C GLY A 123 -20.97 10.10 -4.20
N ASP A 124 -20.07 10.41 -5.14
CA ASP A 124 -20.07 11.67 -5.87
C ASP A 124 -20.60 11.45 -7.30
N GLY A 125 -21.26 12.46 -7.85
CA GLY A 125 -21.70 12.47 -9.25
C GLY A 125 -22.19 13.86 -9.65
N ARG A 126 -22.38 14.10 -10.94
CA ARG A 126 -22.97 15.37 -11.40
C ARG A 126 -24.50 15.35 -11.24
N ASN A 127 -25.10 14.21 -11.58
CA ASN A 127 -26.54 14.04 -11.62
C ASN A 127 -27.06 13.14 -10.50
N ASN A 128 -26.32 12.07 -10.18
CA ASN A 128 -26.73 11.06 -9.21
C ASN A 128 -25.61 10.84 -8.18
N PHE A 129 -25.95 10.96 -6.89
CA PHE A 129 -25.04 10.68 -5.78
C PHE A 129 -25.15 9.24 -5.27
N ALA A 130 -26.11 8.46 -5.78
CA ALA A 130 -26.37 7.11 -5.31
C ALA A 130 -27.08 6.25 -6.35
N ALA A 131 -26.92 4.93 -6.22
CA ALA A 131 -27.60 3.92 -7.00
C ALA A 131 -28.04 2.78 -6.07
N ALA A 132 -29.29 2.35 -6.19
CA ALA A 132 -29.79 1.14 -5.57
C ALA A 132 -29.97 0.08 -6.66
N VAL A 133 -29.24 -1.02 -6.58
CA VAL A 133 -29.20 -2.05 -7.63
C VAL A 133 -29.33 -3.47 -7.05
N THR A 134 -29.78 -4.40 -7.87
CA THR A 134 -29.59 -5.84 -7.63
C THR A 134 -28.14 -6.24 -7.86
N VAL A 135 -27.74 -7.43 -7.40
CA VAL A 135 -26.42 -8.00 -7.72
C VAL A 135 -26.18 -8.28 -9.20
N SER A 136 -27.22 -8.24 -10.05
CA SER A 136 -27.11 -8.28 -11.50
C SER A 136 -27.07 -6.90 -12.17
N GLY A 137 -27.13 -5.81 -11.39
CA GLY A 137 -27.05 -4.43 -11.87
C GLY A 137 -28.39 -3.76 -12.21
N ASN A 138 -29.54 -4.44 -12.03
CA ASN A 138 -30.84 -3.81 -12.29
C ASN A 138 -31.19 -2.81 -11.18
N THR A 139 -31.60 -1.60 -11.56
CA THR A 139 -32.03 -0.53 -10.64
C THR A 139 -33.27 -0.94 -9.86
N ILE A 140 -33.28 -0.67 -8.55
CA ILE A 140 -34.34 -1.04 -7.61
C ILE A 140 -34.84 0.17 -6.81
N GLY A 141 -35.09 1.27 -7.50
CA GLY A 141 -35.53 2.53 -6.91
C GLY A 141 -34.47 3.62 -7.01
N SER A 142 -34.69 4.70 -6.27
CA SER A 142 -33.86 5.92 -6.34
C SER A 142 -33.56 6.45 -4.94
N ILE A 143 -32.30 6.77 -4.70
CA ILE A 143 -31.81 7.40 -3.48
C ILE A 143 -31.61 8.89 -3.77
N ASN A 144 -32.68 9.66 -3.67
CA ASN A 144 -32.72 11.11 -3.93
C ASN A 144 -32.94 11.91 -2.62
N GLY A 145 -32.74 13.22 -2.64
CA GLY A 145 -33.04 14.10 -1.49
C GLY A 145 -31.83 14.80 -0.86
N HIS A 146 -30.62 14.43 -1.29
CA HIS A 146 -29.38 15.13 -0.96
C HIS A 146 -28.98 16.11 -2.06
N THR A 147 -28.38 17.23 -1.66
CA THR A 147 -27.90 18.29 -2.57
C THR A 147 -26.39 18.28 -2.74
N GLN A 148 -25.69 17.43 -1.98
CA GLN A 148 -24.25 17.24 -2.03
C GLN A 148 -23.91 15.74 -2.01
N SER A 149 -22.62 15.46 -2.17
CA SER A 149 -22.03 14.12 -2.05
C SER A 149 -22.54 13.34 -0.85
N ILE A 150 -22.90 12.08 -1.09
CA ILE A 150 -23.27 11.14 -0.04
C ILE A 150 -22.01 10.39 0.39
N LEU A 151 -21.62 10.53 1.65
CA LEU A 151 -20.35 10.04 2.18
C LEU A 151 -20.47 8.62 2.75
N SER A 152 -21.65 8.23 3.22
CA SER A 152 -21.88 6.94 3.84
C SER A 152 -23.31 6.46 3.67
N CYS A 153 -23.51 5.15 3.60
CA CYS A 153 -24.83 4.53 3.57
C CYS A 153 -24.85 3.23 4.36
N ASP A 154 -26.05 2.81 4.76
CA ASP A 154 -26.30 1.49 5.29
C ASP A 154 -27.74 1.03 5.01
N VAL A 155 -28.03 -0.26 5.13
CA VAL A 155 -29.31 -0.87 4.78
C VAL A 155 -29.83 -1.74 5.90
N ARG A 156 -31.10 -1.52 6.27
CA ARG A 156 -31.86 -2.40 7.14
C ARG A 156 -32.17 -3.68 6.40
N GLY A 157 -31.55 -4.77 6.85
CA GLY A 157 -31.56 -6.05 6.15
C GLY A 157 -32.84 -6.87 6.29
N ASP A 158 -33.71 -6.57 7.26
CA ASP A 158 -35.00 -7.24 7.45
C ASP A 158 -36.14 -6.50 6.75
N ARG A 159 -37.22 -7.22 6.43
CA ARG A 159 -38.44 -6.59 5.94
C ARG A 159 -39.12 -5.84 7.10
N PRO A 160 -39.66 -4.63 6.87
CA PRO A 160 -39.59 -3.90 5.61
C PRO A 160 -38.20 -3.27 5.43
N PHE A 161 -37.63 -3.44 4.23
CA PHE A 161 -36.31 -2.91 3.90
C PHE A 161 -36.29 -1.38 4.03
N ARG A 162 -35.18 -0.86 4.54
CA ARG A 162 -34.89 0.57 4.67
C ARG A 162 -33.46 0.84 4.25
N ALA A 163 -33.18 2.02 3.72
CA ALA A 163 -31.82 2.50 3.53
C ALA A 163 -31.66 3.83 4.27
N VAL A 164 -30.43 4.09 4.73
CA VAL A 164 -30.05 5.35 5.35
C VAL A 164 -28.77 5.87 4.69
N THR A 165 -28.69 7.19 4.52
CA THR A 165 -27.53 7.87 3.93
C THR A 165 -27.09 9.05 4.79
N GLY A 166 -25.78 9.29 4.85
CA GLY A 166 -25.19 10.49 5.45
C GLY A 166 -24.47 11.31 4.38
N SER A 167 -24.76 12.61 4.33
CA SER A 167 -24.31 13.49 3.25
C SER A 167 -23.49 14.69 3.74
N ALA A 168 -22.72 15.25 2.81
CA ALA A 168 -22.01 16.51 2.97
C ALA A 168 -22.94 17.74 3.06
N ASP A 169 -24.25 17.58 2.84
CA ASP A 169 -25.27 18.60 3.08
C ASP A 169 -25.78 18.67 4.54
N ASN A 170 -25.12 17.95 5.45
CA ASN A 170 -25.40 17.87 6.88
C ASN A 170 -26.69 17.10 7.24
N MET A 171 -27.32 16.43 6.27
CA MET A 171 -28.55 15.67 6.51
C MET A 171 -28.30 14.16 6.52
N VAL A 172 -29.18 13.46 7.22
CA VAL A 172 -29.33 12.01 7.14
C VAL A 172 -30.59 11.72 6.32
N GLY A 173 -30.45 11.05 5.18
CA GLY A 173 -31.56 10.66 4.31
C GLY A 173 -32.11 9.29 4.69
N PHE A 174 -33.43 9.13 4.70
CA PHE A 174 -34.11 7.88 5.01
C PHE A 174 -34.99 7.43 3.86
N TYR A 175 -34.95 6.13 3.56
CA TYR A 175 -35.60 5.54 2.39
C TYR A 175 -36.31 4.24 2.73
N GLU A 176 -37.48 4.04 2.12
CA GLU A 176 -38.25 2.81 2.26
C GLU A 176 -38.25 1.96 1.01
N GLY A 177 -38.25 0.64 1.21
CA GLY A 177 -38.74 -0.32 0.22
C GLY A 177 -37.71 -1.33 -0.27
N VAL A 178 -38.22 -2.17 -1.16
CA VAL A 178 -37.70 -2.31 -2.53
C VAL A 178 -38.94 -2.20 -3.44
N PRO A 179 -39.01 -1.29 -4.43
CA PRO A 179 -38.00 -0.32 -4.81
C PRO A 179 -37.82 0.78 -3.76
N PHE A 180 -36.58 1.22 -3.53
CA PHE A 180 -36.25 2.29 -2.58
C PHE A 180 -36.83 3.64 -3.02
N LYS A 181 -37.49 4.32 -2.09
CA LYS A 181 -38.08 5.66 -2.27
C LYS A 181 -37.75 6.54 -1.08
N PHE A 182 -37.57 7.83 -1.34
CA PHE A 182 -37.32 8.82 -0.29
C PHE A 182 -38.49 8.91 0.69
N THR A 183 -38.18 8.91 1.99
CA THR A 183 -39.16 9.08 3.07
C THR A 183 -39.00 10.45 3.73
N CYS A 184 -37.82 10.74 4.28
CA CYS A 184 -37.54 12.01 4.97
C CYS A 184 -36.03 12.31 5.07
N ASN A 185 -35.72 13.55 5.47
CA ASN A 185 -34.38 13.98 5.87
C ASN A 185 -34.39 14.35 7.36
N VAL A 186 -33.43 13.84 8.11
CA VAL A 186 -33.22 14.15 9.53
C VAL A 186 -32.08 15.17 9.65
N LYS A 187 -32.36 16.31 10.31
CA LYS A 187 -31.44 17.47 10.44
C LYS A 187 -30.96 17.65 11.88
N GLU A 188 -30.29 16.64 12.41
CA GLU A 188 -29.75 16.66 13.77
C GLU A 188 -28.28 17.11 13.84
N HIS A 189 -27.57 17.07 12.72
CA HIS A 189 -26.17 17.49 12.62
C HIS A 189 -26.06 18.88 11.99
N ASN A 190 -25.11 19.68 12.49
CA ASN A 190 -24.81 21.03 11.95
C ASN A 190 -23.62 21.02 10.98
N GLU A 191 -23.01 19.86 10.77
CA GLU A 191 -21.82 19.64 9.96
C GLU A 191 -22.01 18.39 9.10
N LYS A 192 -21.08 18.17 8.16
CA LYS A 192 -21.14 17.04 7.22
C LYS A 192 -21.29 15.72 7.96
N VAL A 193 -22.28 14.92 7.58
CA VAL A 193 -22.48 13.58 8.15
C VAL A 193 -21.48 12.63 7.52
N MET A 194 -20.51 12.17 8.31
CA MET A 194 -19.35 11.42 7.82
C MET A 194 -19.64 9.93 7.75
N CYS A 195 -20.42 9.37 8.69
CA CYS A 195 -20.74 7.95 8.73
C CYS A 195 -22.11 7.68 9.34
N VAL A 196 -22.82 6.68 8.80
CA VAL A 196 -24.11 6.18 9.29
C VAL A 196 -24.09 4.65 9.33
N ARG A 197 -24.52 4.01 10.43
CA ARG A 197 -24.61 2.54 10.53
C ARG A 197 -25.81 2.09 11.35
N TYR A 198 -26.47 1.04 10.89
CA TYR A 198 -27.41 0.27 11.71
C TYR A 198 -26.68 -0.52 12.79
N SER A 199 -27.32 -0.66 13.94
CA SER A 199 -26.97 -1.68 14.94
C SER A 199 -27.18 -3.08 14.36
N PRO A 200 -26.50 -4.12 14.89
CA PRO A 200 -26.65 -5.49 14.40
C PRO A 200 -28.09 -6.03 14.43
N ASP A 201 -28.92 -5.55 15.37
CA ASP A 201 -30.35 -5.88 15.49
C ASP A 201 -31.26 -5.03 14.56
N MET A 202 -30.70 -4.05 13.86
CA MET A 202 -31.38 -3.14 12.94
C MET A 202 -32.46 -2.25 13.58
N GLU A 203 -32.44 -2.07 14.90
CA GLU A 203 -33.40 -1.24 15.64
C GLU A 203 -32.94 0.21 15.83
N THR A 204 -31.63 0.45 15.77
CA THR A 204 -31.04 1.77 16.00
C THR A 204 -30.05 2.11 14.90
N ILE A 205 -29.98 3.38 14.52
CA ILE A 205 -28.96 3.90 13.61
C ILE A 205 -28.08 4.86 14.39
N ALA A 206 -26.78 4.66 14.34
CA ALA A 206 -25.81 5.64 14.83
C ALA A 206 -25.31 6.49 13.67
N THR A 207 -25.19 7.79 13.91
CA THR A 207 -24.67 8.75 12.93
C THR A 207 -23.64 9.66 13.58
N VAL A 208 -22.56 9.96 12.85
CA VAL A 208 -21.54 10.94 13.27
C VAL A 208 -21.34 11.96 12.17
N ALA A 209 -21.19 13.22 12.57
CA ALA A 209 -20.74 14.29 11.71
C ALA A 209 -19.26 14.62 11.98
N ARG A 210 -18.71 15.55 11.20
CA ARG A 210 -17.34 16.03 11.38
C ARG A 210 -17.10 16.49 12.83
N THR A 211 -18.06 17.14 13.45
CA THR A 211 -18.01 17.52 14.88
C THR A 211 -19.37 17.26 15.52
N GLY A 212 -19.39 17.21 16.85
CA GLY A 212 -20.61 17.03 17.62
C GLY A 212 -20.77 15.61 18.18
N ASN A 213 -21.99 15.31 18.59
CA ASN A 213 -22.35 14.08 19.30
C ASN A 213 -22.62 12.94 18.32
N ILE A 214 -22.53 11.69 18.80
CA ILE A 214 -23.15 10.57 18.09
C ILE A 214 -24.66 10.73 18.26
N ILE A 215 -25.42 10.76 17.15
CA ILE A 215 -26.88 10.81 17.20
C ILE A 215 -27.42 9.40 16.94
N LEU A 216 -28.32 8.96 17.82
CA LEU A 216 -29.01 7.68 17.72
C LEU A 216 -30.43 7.91 17.20
N LEU A 217 -30.78 7.23 16.11
CA LEU A 217 -32.09 7.30 15.45
C LEU A 217 -32.80 5.93 15.51
N ASP A 218 -34.12 5.93 15.42
CA ASP A 218 -34.90 4.72 15.24
C ASP A 218 -34.67 4.10 13.86
N GLY A 219 -34.39 2.81 13.82
CA GLY A 219 -34.08 2.10 12.58
C GLY A 219 -35.26 1.94 11.61
N ARG A 220 -36.51 2.18 12.04
CA ARG A 220 -37.71 2.05 11.21
C ARG A 220 -38.26 3.41 10.77
N THR A 221 -38.23 4.41 11.66
CA THR A 221 -38.85 5.72 11.41
C THR A 221 -37.83 6.83 11.14
N GLY A 222 -36.58 6.68 11.60
CA GLY A 222 -35.58 7.75 11.56
C GLY A 222 -35.71 8.79 12.68
N ASP A 223 -36.66 8.60 13.61
CA ASP A 223 -36.85 9.53 14.73
C ASP A 223 -35.67 9.49 15.70
N LYS A 224 -35.32 10.64 16.29
CA LYS A 224 -34.23 10.72 17.27
C LYS A 224 -34.58 9.95 18.55
N LYS A 225 -33.79 8.92 18.86
CA LYS A 225 -33.85 8.17 20.13
C LYS A 225 -33.01 8.80 21.23
N GLY A 226 -31.87 9.40 20.86
CA GLY A 226 -30.94 9.98 21.84
C GLY A 226 -29.65 10.47 21.20
N SER A 227 -28.68 10.78 22.05
CA SER A 227 -27.34 11.19 21.64
C SER A 227 -26.31 10.81 22.69
N ILE A 228 -25.10 10.45 22.25
CA ILE A 228 -23.95 10.20 23.10
C ILE A 228 -22.98 11.37 22.94
N SER A 229 -22.61 12.02 24.04
CA SER A 229 -21.67 13.14 23.98
C SER A 229 -20.26 12.63 23.63
N VAL A 230 -19.62 13.31 22.69
CA VAL A 230 -18.30 12.95 22.18
C VAL A 230 -17.33 14.10 22.45
N ASP A 231 -16.21 13.77 23.09
CA ASP A 231 -15.15 14.71 23.48
C ASP A 231 -13.94 14.67 22.53
N HIS A 232 -14.12 14.19 21.29
CA HIS A 232 -13.08 14.24 20.27
C HIS A 232 -12.63 15.69 20.01
N LYS A 233 -11.32 15.90 19.88
CA LYS A 233 -10.70 17.22 19.65
C LYS A 233 -10.45 17.50 18.16
N GLY A 234 -11.04 16.69 17.28
CA GLY A 234 -10.83 16.72 15.85
C GLY A 234 -12.01 16.09 15.10
N SER A 235 -11.93 16.11 13.77
CA SER A 235 -12.98 15.59 12.91
C SER A 235 -13.23 14.10 13.12
N ILE A 236 -14.46 13.68 13.37
CA ILE A 236 -14.84 12.25 13.39
C ILE A 236 -15.07 11.79 11.95
N PHE A 237 -14.37 10.75 11.51
CA PHE A 237 -14.46 10.26 10.13
C PHE A 237 -15.32 9.02 9.98
N SER A 238 -15.40 8.18 11.01
CA SER A 238 -16.01 6.85 10.90
C SER A 238 -16.55 6.39 12.24
N LEU A 239 -17.60 5.57 12.19
CA LEU A 239 -18.18 4.87 13.33
C LEU A 239 -18.43 3.39 13.00
N ALA A 240 -18.37 2.53 14.00
CA ALA A 240 -18.72 1.11 13.89
C ALA A 240 -19.39 0.58 15.16
N TRP A 241 -20.34 -0.33 15.02
CA TRP A 241 -21.01 -1.02 16.14
C TRP A 241 -20.28 -2.30 16.52
N SER A 242 -20.23 -2.63 17.81
CA SER A 242 -19.83 -3.97 18.25
C SER A 242 -20.80 -5.04 17.73
N PRO A 243 -20.35 -6.30 17.56
CA PRO A 243 -21.22 -7.37 17.06
C PRO A 243 -22.47 -7.63 17.92
N ASP A 244 -22.41 -7.29 19.22
CA ASP A 244 -23.54 -7.41 20.15
C ASP A 244 -24.40 -6.14 20.25
N GLY A 245 -24.06 -5.08 19.52
CA GLY A 245 -24.80 -3.82 19.47
C GLY A 245 -24.70 -2.94 20.72
N LYS A 246 -23.87 -3.28 21.70
CA LYS A 246 -23.77 -2.50 22.95
C LYS A 246 -22.79 -1.36 22.89
N LEU A 247 -21.78 -1.46 22.02
CA LEU A 247 -20.69 -0.49 21.94
C LEU A 247 -20.63 0.16 20.56
N ILE A 248 -20.17 1.41 20.53
CA ILE A 248 -19.84 2.14 19.30
C ILE A 248 -18.39 2.59 19.38
N ALA A 249 -17.61 2.35 18.33
CA ALA A 249 -16.27 2.89 18.18
C ALA A 249 -16.25 4.03 17.18
N THR A 250 -15.44 5.06 17.42
CA THR A 250 -15.24 6.20 16.53
C THR A 250 -13.77 6.43 16.20
N ALA A 251 -13.46 6.83 14.97
CA ALA A 251 -12.13 7.25 14.52
C ALA A 251 -12.08 8.75 14.25
N SER A 252 -11.04 9.42 14.75
CA SER A 252 -10.93 10.88 14.68
C SER A 252 -9.56 11.41 14.22
N ALA A 253 -9.59 12.62 13.66
CA ALA A 253 -8.41 13.44 13.33
C ALA A 253 -7.58 13.83 14.55
N ASP A 254 -8.09 13.65 15.77
CA ASP A 254 -7.34 13.87 17.01
C ASP A 254 -6.38 12.72 17.38
N LYS A 255 -6.24 11.73 16.48
CA LYS A 255 -5.34 10.57 16.63
C LYS A 255 -5.78 9.59 17.72
N THR A 256 -7.09 9.57 17.99
CA THR A 256 -7.69 8.64 18.94
C THR A 256 -8.80 7.80 18.32
N VAL A 257 -8.94 6.59 18.86
CA VAL A 257 -10.13 5.77 18.74
C VAL A 257 -10.83 5.77 20.08
N LYS A 258 -12.11 6.12 20.10
CA LYS A 258 -12.93 6.11 21.32
C LYS A 258 -14.00 5.04 21.22
N VAL A 259 -14.29 4.37 22.33
CA VAL A 259 -15.35 3.38 22.46
C VAL A 259 -16.37 3.90 23.46
N PHE A 260 -17.64 3.83 23.08
CA PHE A 260 -18.77 4.31 23.86
C PHE A 260 -19.72 3.16 24.15
N ASP A 261 -20.24 3.12 25.37
CA ASP A 261 -21.35 2.25 25.73
C ASP A 261 -22.68 2.95 25.43
N VAL A 262 -23.53 2.26 24.67
CA VAL A 262 -24.77 2.84 24.13
C VAL A 262 -25.83 2.99 25.21
N THR A 263 -25.83 2.11 26.21
CA THR A 263 -26.85 2.09 27.29
C THR A 263 -26.62 3.22 28.29
N SER A 264 -25.37 3.42 28.70
CA SER A 264 -24.94 4.46 29.63
C SER A 264 -24.66 5.80 28.94
N ALA A 265 -24.64 5.83 27.61
CA ALA A 265 -24.29 7.00 26.79
C ALA A 265 -22.95 7.64 27.22
N SER A 266 -21.95 6.81 27.50
CA SER A 266 -20.67 7.24 28.06
C SER A 266 -19.46 6.68 27.30
N ASN A 267 -18.34 7.40 27.34
CA ASN A 267 -17.06 6.91 26.83
C ASN A 267 -16.47 5.92 27.84
N ILE A 268 -16.17 4.70 27.39
CA ILE A 268 -15.60 3.65 28.23
C ILE A 268 -14.12 3.37 27.95
N ALA A 269 -13.63 3.74 26.76
CA ALA A 269 -12.23 3.58 26.39
C ALA A 269 -11.78 4.65 25.39
N THR A 270 -10.52 5.10 25.55
CA THR A 270 -9.86 5.99 24.62
C THR A 270 -8.46 5.45 24.33
N CYS A 271 -8.20 5.10 23.07
CA CYS A 271 -6.91 4.63 22.59
C CYS A 271 -6.23 5.76 21.80
N SER A 272 -5.06 6.23 22.24
CA SER A 272 -4.22 7.15 21.47
C SER A 272 -3.21 6.36 20.64
N THR A 273 -3.19 6.59 19.33
CA THR A 273 -2.38 5.81 18.39
C THR A 273 -1.02 6.44 18.08
N GLY A 274 -0.77 7.65 18.58
CA GLY A 274 0.48 8.38 18.34
C GLY A 274 0.31 9.89 18.31
N ASN A 275 1.37 10.60 17.92
CA ASN A 275 1.47 12.06 17.95
C ASN A 275 1.80 12.71 16.59
N ARG A 276 2.05 11.93 15.52
CA ARG A 276 2.33 12.45 14.18
C ARG A 276 1.03 12.78 13.44
N VAL A 277 1.13 13.53 12.34
CA VAL A 277 -0.02 13.78 11.45
C VAL A 277 -0.51 12.48 10.81
N LEU A 278 0.40 11.54 10.55
CA LEU A 278 0.09 10.21 10.02
C LEU A 278 -0.72 9.33 10.98
N ASP A 279 -0.77 9.68 12.27
CA ASP A 279 -1.52 8.94 13.29
C ASP A 279 -3.00 9.37 13.39
N MET A 280 -3.47 10.29 12.53
CA MET A 280 -4.90 10.61 12.43
C MET A 280 -5.68 9.36 12.03
N GLN A 281 -6.79 9.05 12.72
CA GLN A 281 -7.58 7.85 12.44
C GLN A 281 -8.68 8.17 11.42
N GLN A 282 -8.77 7.41 10.32
CA GLN A 282 -9.68 7.69 9.20
C GLN A 282 -10.80 6.68 9.01
N GLY A 283 -10.67 5.48 9.57
CA GLY A 283 -11.66 4.41 9.44
C GLY A 283 -11.65 3.50 10.66
N VAL A 284 -12.81 2.97 11.03
CA VAL A 284 -12.96 1.92 12.04
C VAL A 284 -13.93 0.84 11.57
N ALA A 285 -13.66 -0.40 11.96
CA ALA A 285 -14.57 -1.52 11.84
C ALA A 285 -14.46 -2.40 13.09
N TYR A 286 -15.57 -2.99 13.51
CA TYR A 286 -15.59 -3.94 14.62
C TYR A 286 -15.45 -5.37 14.12
N THR A 287 -14.54 -6.11 14.75
CA THR A 287 -14.30 -7.54 14.53
C THR A 287 -14.69 -8.31 15.79
N ALA A 288 -14.72 -9.64 15.72
CA ALA A 288 -14.88 -10.48 16.91
C ALA A 288 -13.69 -10.38 17.90
N ARG A 289 -12.59 -9.74 17.52
CA ARG A 289 -11.37 -9.54 18.34
C ARG A 289 -11.25 -8.11 18.89
N GLY A 290 -12.17 -7.21 18.57
CA GLY A 290 -12.12 -5.80 18.94
C GLY A 290 -12.22 -4.87 17.74
N VAL A 291 -11.79 -3.61 17.92
CA VAL A 291 -11.88 -2.56 16.92
C VAL A 291 -10.62 -2.56 16.06
N VAL A 292 -10.78 -2.65 14.74
CA VAL A 292 -9.69 -2.38 13.79
C VAL A 292 -9.82 -0.95 13.30
N SER A 293 -8.75 -0.18 13.42
CA SER A 293 -8.68 1.19 12.93
C SER A 293 -7.61 1.40 11.87
N VAL A 294 -7.87 2.33 10.96
CA VAL A 294 -6.96 2.73 9.87
C VAL A 294 -6.42 4.14 10.16
N SER A 295 -5.10 4.28 10.29
CA SER A 295 -4.47 5.60 10.38
C SER A 295 -4.30 6.24 9.00
N PHE A 296 -4.08 7.55 8.93
CA PHE A 296 -3.76 8.27 7.70
C PHE A 296 -2.42 7.79 7.10
N GLY A 297 -1.51 7.26 7.91
CA GLY A 297 -0.32 6.56 7.43
C GLY A 297 -0.60 5.10 7.01
N GLY A 298 -1.85 4.68 6.86
CA GLY A 298 -2.22 3.33 6.42
C GLY A 298 -1.92 2.22 7.44
N LYS A 299 -1.67 2.54 8.72
CA LYS A 299 -1.47 1.50 9.74
C LYS A 299 -2.82 0.91 10.11
N LEU A 300 -2.93 -0.42 10.12
CA LEU A 300 -4.09 -1.11 10.67
C LEU A 300 -3.79 -1.50 12.11
N THR A 301 -4.54 -0.95 13.06
CA THR A 301 -4.33 -1.22 14.50
C THR A 301 -5.55 -1.92 15.08
N LEU A 302 -5.33 -3.07 15.71
CA LEU A 302 -6.34 -3.80 16.48
C LEU A 302 -6.33 -3.33 17.93
N ILE A 303 -7.48 -2.84 18.39
CA ILE A 303 -7.68 -2.23 19.70
C ILE A 303 -8.73 -3.07 20.43
N ASN A 304 -8.40 -3.51 21.64
CA ASN A 304 -9.37 -4.24 22.46
C ASN A 304 -10.40 -3.27 23.10
N GLU A 305 -11.43 -3.81 23.74
CA GLU A 305 -12.49 -3.00 24.36
C GLU A 305 -12.01 -2.12 25.53
N LYS A 306 -10.82 -2.39 26.08
CA LYS A 306 -10.18 -1.56 27.11
C LYS A 306 -9.43 -0.35 26.53
N GLY A 307 -9.34 -0.24 25.20
CA GLY A 307 -8.59 0.81 24.52
C GLY A 307 -7.09 0.54 24.43
N GLU A 308 -6.67 -0.72 24.56
CA GLU A 308 -5.27 -1.12 24.43
C GLU A 308 -5.00 -1.60 23.00
N MET A 309 -3.89 -1.12 22.41
CA MET A 309 -3.41 -1.61 21.11
C MET A 309 -2.81 -3.00 21.28
N THR A 310 -3.41 -3.99 20.64
CA THR A 310 -3.00 -5.40 20.74
C THR A 310 -2.10 -5.83 19.59
N ARG A 311 -2.32 -5.28 18.40
CA ARG A 311 -1.53 -5.61 17.21
C ARG A 311 -1.60 -4.49 16.18
N THR A 312 -0.51 -4.28 15.44
CA THR A 312 -0.46 -3.34 14.33
C THR A 312 0.06 -4.05 13.08
N PHE A 313 -0.68 -3.96 11.98
CA PHE A 313 -0.26 -4.46 10.68
C PHE A 313 0.24 -3.29 9.85
N LEU A 314 1.46 -3.44 9.31
CA LEU A 314 2.11 -2.45 8.49
C LEU A 314 2.17 -2.89 7.03
N GLY A 315 2.28 -1.90 6.14
CA GLY A 315 2.47 -2.07 4.72
C GLY A 315 2.87 -0.74 4.10
N HIS A 316 3.32 -0.78 2.85
CA HIS A 316 3.64 0.44 2.09
C HIS A 316 2.38 1.03 1.48
N GLN A 317 2.31 2.35 1.38
CA GLN A 317 1.29 3.04 0.58
C GLN A 317 1.84 3.53 -0.76
N GLY A 318 3.17 3.67 -0.87
CA GLY A 318 3.85 4.18 -2.06
C GLY A 318 4.68 3.14 -2.82
N ARG A 319 5.35 3.62 -3.86
CA ARG A 319 6.24 2.84 -4.72
C ARG A 319 7.43 2.31 -3.92
N ILE A 320 7.59 0.98 -3.91
CA ILE A 320 8.75 0.29 -3.32
C ILE A 320 9.93 0.39 -4.30
N PHE A 321 11.09 0.84 -3.86
CA PHE A 321 12.28 0.96 -4.71
C PHE A 321 13.51 0.25 -4.15
N LEU A 322 13.45 -0.29 -2.94
CA LEU A 322 14.48 -1.18 -2.39
C LEU A 322 13.83 -2.41 -1.78
N LEU A 323 14.39 -3.58 -2.08
CA LEU A 323 14.11 -4.85 -1.45
C LEU A 323 15.44 -5.55 -1.18
N HIS A 324 15.57 -6.12 0.02
CA HIS A 324 16.73 -6.93 0.39
C HIS A 324 16.29 -8.00 1.38
N LYS A 325 16.63 -9.26 1.14
CA LYS A 325 16.43 -10.36 2.10
C LYS A 325 17.80 -10.82 2.57
N GLU A 326 18.12 -10.51 3.83
CA GLU A 326 19.42 -10.84 4.44
C GLU A 326 19.44 -12.31 4.90
N SER A 327 18.33 -12.76 5.49
CA SER A 327 18.14 -14.14 5.93
C SER A 327 16.66 -14.51 5.85
N ASP A 328 16.32 -15.76 6.17
CA ASP A 328 14.91 -16.19 6.31
C ASP A 328 14.15 -15.40 7.39
N GLU A 329 14.88 -14.82 8.34
CA GLU A 329 14.35 -14.06 9.46
C GLU A 329 14.31 -12.56 9.22
N LEU A 330 15.00 -12.04 8.20
CA LEU A 330 15.16 -10.61 8.01
C LEU A 330 15.04 -10.20 6.54
N MET A 331 13.99 -9.45 6.25
CA MET A 331 13.82 -8.75 4.99
C MET A 331 13.61 -7.26 5.23
N VAL A 332 14.15 -6.43 4.34
CA VAL A 332 14.00 -4.98 4.34
C VAL A 332 13.30 -4.57 3.06
N SER A 333 12.40 -3.59 3.19
CA SER A 333 11.78 -2.95 2.04
C SER A 333 11.65 -1.45 2.28
N VAL A 334 11.93 -0.66 1.26
CA VAL A 334 11.84 0.80 1.35
C VAL A 334 10.98 1.32 0.21
N SER A 335 10.02 2.15 0.58
CA SER A 335 9.18 2.93 -0.33
C SER A 335 9.44 4.41 -0.14
N VAL A 336 8.79 5.24 -0.95
CA VAL A 336 8.85 6.70 -0.81
C VAL A 336 8.28 7.20 0.52
N ASP A 337 7.38 6.43 1.15
CA ASP A 337 6.66 6.82 2.37
C ASP A 337 7.26 6.25 3.67
N ARG A 338 7.96 5.11 3.62
CA ARG A 338 8.58 4.49 4.82
C ARG A 338 9.61 3.42 4.48
N ALA A 339 10.39 3.06 5.50
CA ALA A 339 11.20 1.85 5.50
C ALA A 339 10.61 0.85 6.49
N LEU A 340 10.42 -0.40 6.04
CA LEU A 340 9.87 -1.50 6.84
C LEU A 340 10.90 -2.63 6.95
N ILE A 341 11.04 -3.13 8.18
CA ILE A 341 11.83 -4.31 8.52
C ILE A 341 10.85 -5.44 8.83
N TRP A 342 10.90 -6.49 8.04
CA TRP A 342 10.09 -7.69 8.20
C TRP A 342 10.92 -8.72 8.94
N ARG A 343 10.47 -9.09 10.14
CA ARG A 343 11.08 -10.16 10.92
C ARG A 343 10.28 -11.44 10.69
N ASP A 344 10.99 -12.53 10.40
CA ASP A 344 10.43 -13.80 9.91
C ASP A 344 9.64 -13.63 8.61
N THR A 345 10.19 -14.09 7.49
CA THR A 345 9.51 -13.95 6.19
C THR A 345 8.17 -14.70 6.11
N ALA A 346 7.94 -15.72 6.93
CA ALA A 346 6.61 -16.33 7.07
C ALA A 346 5.65 -15.40 7.82
N ALA A 347 6.12 -14.70 8.85
CA ALA A 347 5.36 -13.66 9.56
C ALA A 347 5.20 -12.37 8.74
N ALA A 348 6.09 -12.11 7.77
CA ALA A 348 5.97 -10.99 6.84
C ALA A 348 4.68 -11.08 6.02
N ALA A 349 4.29 -12.30 5.63
CA ALA A 349 2.97 -12.54 5.02
C ALA A 349 1.83 -12.16 5.98
N ALA A 350 2.01 -12.30 7.29
CA ALA A 350 1.05 -11.83 8.29
C ALA A 350 1.08 -10.30 8.51
N GLY A 351 1.94 -9.53 7.83
CA GLY A 351 2.02 -8.07 7.95
C GLY A 351 2.74 -7.58 9.21
N GLU A 352 3.49 -8.45 9.87
CA GLU A 352 4.32 -8.09 11.03
C GLU A 352 5.63 -7.50 10.55
N ALA A 353 5.74 -6.17 10.68
CA ALA A 353 6.95 -5.43 10.42
C ALA A 353 7.16 -4.37 11.50
N SER A 354 8.39 -3.89 11.62
CA SER A 354 8.71 -2.65 12.34
C SER A 354 9.03 -1.55 11.35
N GLU A 355 8.49 -0.36 11.59
CA GLU A 355 8.82 0.85 10.83
C GLU A 355 10.12 1.46 11.37
N VAL A 356 11.03 1.83 10.47
CA VAL A 356 12.24 2.59 10.86
C VAL A 356 11.80 3.99 11.30
N PRO A 357 12.17 4.46 12.50
CA PRO A 357 11.72 5.77 12.99
C PRO A 357 12.51 6.88 12.31
N LEU A 358 11.93 7.46 11.25
CA LEU A 358 12.52 8.55 10.47
C LEU A 358 12.00 9.92 10.92
N SER A 359 12.85 10.94 10.82
CA SER A 359 12.54 12.35 11.11
C SER A 359 11.69 13.00 9.99
N ALA A 360 11.81 12.50 8.76
CA ALA A 360 11.13 12.99 7.58
C ALA A 360 10.19 11.93 6.98
N ASP A 361 9.09 12.39 6.37
CA ASP A 361 8.06 11.52 5.77
C ASP A 361 8.38 11.09 4.31
N LEU A 362 9.46 11.63 3.71
CA LEU A 362 9.84 11.34 2.33
C LEU A 362 11.25 10.74 2.26
N ILE A 363 11.35 9.56 1.65
CA ILE A 363 12.61 8.89 1.34
C ILE A 363 12.91 9.03 -0.15
N THR A 364 14.13 9.49 -0.49
CA THR A 364 14.54 9.74 -1.87
C THR A 364 15.49 8.68 -2.43
N ALA A 365 16.30 8.06 -1.57
CA ALA A 365 17.20 6.98 -1.94
C ALA A 365 17.46 6.05 -0.74
N ALA A 366 17.76 4.79 -1.00
CA ALA A 366 18.15 3.83 0.03
C ALA A 366 19.08 2.76 -0.56
N ALA A 367 19.93 2.19 0.29
CA ALA A 367 20.77 1.05 -0.03
C ALA A 367 20.94 0.16 1.21
N PHE A 368 21.15 -1.14 1.01
CA PHE A 368 21.43 -2.08 2.08
C PHE A 368 22.81 -2.70 1.85
N SER A 369 23.69 -2.61 2.85
CA SER A 369 25.05 -3.18 2.77
C SER A 369 25.58 -3.47 4.17
N GLY A 370 26.36 -4.54 4.33
CA GLY A 370 26.98 -4.90 5.60
C GLY A 370 26.00 -5.10 6.75
N GLY A 371 24.81 -5.65 6.47
CA GLY A 371 23.73 -5.85 7.45
C GLY A 371 23.00 -4.58 7.88
N LYS A 372 23.33 -3.41 7.29
CA LYS A 372 22.78 -2.11 7.68
C LYS A 372 22.04 -1.45 6.52
N LEU A 373 20.97 -0.75 6.87
CA LEU A 373 20.16 0.01 5.95
C LEU A 373 20.59 1.47 5.95
N TYR A 374 20.88 2.02 4.77
CA TYR A 374 21.19 3.43 4.58
C TYR A 374 20.05 4.11 3.83
N ILE A 375 19.61 5.26 4.34
CA ILE A 375 18.40 5.95 3.88
C ILE A 375 18.71 7.43 3.73
N VAL A 376 18.36 8.03 2.60
CA VAL A 376 18.27 9.48 2.45
C VAL A 376 16.83 9.90 2.71
N ALA A 377 16.57 10.51 3.86
CA ALA A 377 15.26 11.01 4.26
C ALA A 377 15.34 12.51 4.54
N GLY A 378 14.49 13.31 3.86
CA GLY A 378 14.63 14.76 3.89
C GLY A 378 15.99 15.23 3.37
N SER A 379 16.81 15.81 4.26
CA SER A 379 18.17 16.28 3.97
C SER A 379 19.26 15.50 4.74
N GLU A 380 18.91 14.35 5.32
CA GLU A 380 19.81 13.55 6.15
C GLU A 380 20.13 12.22 5.46
N LEU A 381 21.39 11.79 5.51
CA LEU A 381 21.79 10.41 5.27
C LEU A 381 21.82 9.70 6.62
N LEU A 382 20.96 8.69 6.76
CA LEU A 382 20.79 7.90 7.96
C LEU A 382 21.34 6.48 7.75
N ARG A 383 21.91 5.90 8.80
CA ARG A 383 22.27 4.48 8.87
C ARG A 383 21.50 3.82 9.99
N TYR A 384 20.84 2.71 9.69
CA TYR A 384 20.01 1.97 10.61
C TYR A 384 20.47 0.51 10.67
N ASP A 385 20.86 0.06 11.86
CA ASP A 385 20.99 -1.36 12.14
C ASP A 385 19.59 -1.91 12.46
N PRO A 386 19.13 -2.97 11.79
CA PRO A 386 17.83 -3.58 12.07
C PRO A 386 17.61 -3.95 13.54
N ASN A 387 18.68 -4.14 14.33
CA ASN A 387 18.62 -4.47 15.76
C ASN A 387 18.66 -3.26 16.70
N ASP A 388 18.94 -2.06 16.17
CA ASP A 388 18.91 -0.82 16.94
C ASP A 388 17.49 -0.25 17.04
N SER A 389 17.25 0.61 18.03
CA SER A 389 15.97 1.30 18.21
C SER A 389 15.80 2.53 17.33
N THR A 390 16.90 3.18 16.91
CA THR A 390 16.88 4.47 16.22
C THR A 390 18.00 4.56 15.19
N PRO A 391 17.77 5.22 14.03
CA PRO A 391 18.82 5.45 13.05
C PRO A 391 19.87 6.44 13.55
N ALA A 392 21.12 6.22 13.14
CA ALA A 392 22.22 7.17 13.34
C ALA A 392 22.34 8.10 12.13
N VAL A 393 22.51 9.40 12.38
CA VAL A 393 22.79 10.39 11.32
C VAL A 393 24.24 10.24 10.88
N VAL A 394 24.46 9.91 9.60
CA VAL A 394 25.79 9.79 8.99
C VAL A 394 26.25 11.12 8.42
N SER A 395 25.35 11.83 7.72
CA SER A 395 25.62 13.16 7.16
C SER A 395 24.35 13.99 7.13
N GLN A 396 24.51 15.30 7.31
CA GLN A 396 23.47 16.31 7.11
C GLN A 396 23.67 17.03 5.77
N ASP A 397 22.73 17.89 5.40
CA ASP A 397 22.73 18.70 4.16
C ASP A 397 22.85 17.89 2.84
N VAL A 398 22.35 16.65 2.86
CA VAL A 398 22.31 15.76 1.71
C VAL A 398 21.10 16.11 0.85
N THR A 399 21.32 16.71 -0.33
CA THR A 399 20.25 17.16 -1.21
C THR A 399 20.47 16.71 -2.65
N ALA A 400 19.39 16.67 -3.45
CA ALA A 400 19.40 16.34 -4.88
C ALA A 400 20.03 14.97 -5.25
N VAL A 401 20.04 14.03 -4.31
CA VAL A 401 20.50 12.65 -4.53
C VAL A 401 19.54 11.94 -5.47
N THR A 402 20.07 11.39 -6.56
CA THR A 402 19.31 10.61 -7.54
C THR A 402 19.40 9.10 -7.30
N ALA A 403 20.52 8.62 -6.73
CA ALA A 403 20.70 7.25 -6.28
C ALA A 403 21.71 7.18 -5.11
N LEU A 404 21.57 6.17 -4.27
CA LEU A 404 22.49 5.84 -3.18
C LEU A 404 23.00 4.41 -3.39
N THR A 405 24.29 4.21 -3.24
CA THR A 405 24.87 2.87 -3.10
C THR A 405 25.90 2.89 -1.98
N VAL A 406 26.17 1.73 -1.37
CA VAL A 406 27.09 1.60 -0.23
C VAL A 406 27.98 0.38 -0.46
N THR A 407 29.29 0.55 -0.32
CA THR A 407 30.27 -0.54 -0.39
C THR A 407 30.20 -1.43 0.86
N GLU A 408 30.83 -2.59 0.83
CA GLU A 408 30.78 -3.55 1.96
C GLU A 408 31.50 -3.02 3.22
N ASP A 409 32.46 -2.10 3.07
CA ASP A 409 33.12 -1.42 4.18
C ASP A 409 32.27 -0.28 4.81
N GLY A 410 31.10 0.01 4.24
CA GLY A 410 30.18 1.03 4.73
C GLY A 410 30.41 2.43 4.18
N THR A 411 31.25 2.58 3.14
CA THR A 411 31.39 3.84 2.39
C THR A 411 30.15 4.12 1.56
N ALA A 412 29.46 5.23 1.82
CA ALA A 412 28.29 5.65 1.08
C ALA A 412 28.67 6.49 -0.14
N VAL A 413 28.03 6.22 -1.27
CA VAL A 413 28.17 6.97 -2.52
C VAL A 413 26.83 7.57 -2.91
N LEU A 414 26.77 8.89 -2.87
CA LEU A 414 25.60 9.68 -3.23
C LEU A 414 25.74 10.15 -4.67
N LEU A 415 24.96 9.57 -5.58
CA LEU A 415 24.91 10.02 -6.97
C LEU A 415 24.01 11.26 -7.04
N LEU A 416 24.52 12.31 -7.66
CA LEU A 416 23.77 13.48 -8.07
C LEU A 416 23.68 13.49 -9.60
N ARG A 417 23.06 14.53 -10.15
CA ARG A 417 22.90 14.67 -11.60
C ARG A 417 24.24 14.59 -12.34
N ASN A 418 25.21 15.44 -11.99
CA ASN A 418 26.47 15.60 -12.73
C ASN A 418 27.72 15.30 -11.87
N SER A 419 27.56 14.66 -10.71
CA SER A 419 28.66 14.28 -9.82
C SER A 419 28.23 13.15 -8.91
N PHE A 420 29.18 12.52 -8.22
CA PHE A 420 28.88 11.72 -7.03
C PHE A 420 29.78 12.10 -5.87
N ILE A 421 29.25 12.01 -4.66
CA ILE A 421 29.95 12.31 -3.41
C ILE A 421 30.22 11.00 -2.69
N VAL A 422 31.44 10.84 -2.17
CA VAL A 422 31.86 9.68 -1.36
C VAL A 422 31.95 10.09 0.10
N ILE A 423 31.26 9.37 0.97
CA ILE A 423 31.22 9.59 2.42
C ILE A 423 31.68 8.30 3.10
N ASN A 424 32.72 8.36 3.94
CA ASN A 424 33.20 7.18 4.66
C ASN A 424 32.21 6.70 5.73
N SER A 425 32.47 5.53 6.31
CA SER A 425 31.64 4.97 7.38
C SER A 425 31.52 5.85 8.64
N ALA A 426 32.42 6.83 8.81
CA ALA A 426 32.44 7.83 9.88
C ALA A 426 31.65 9.12 9.55
N GLY A 427 31.07 9.23 8.36
CA GLY A 427 30.24 10.39 7.96
C GLY A 427 31.03 11.56 7.34
N SER A 428 32.33 11.42 7.13
CA SER A 428 33.15 12.45 6.49
C SER A 428 33.14 12.31 4.97
N LYS A 429 32.90 13.42 4.27
CA LYS A 429 33.07 13.51 2.81
C LYS A 429 34.54 13.33 2.44
N ILE A 430 34.86 12.24 1.74
CA ILE A 430 36.22 11.92 1.28
C ILE A 430 36.50 12.60 -0.08
N ALA A 431 35.53 12.55 -0.98
CA ALA A 431 35.71 12.99 -2.36
C ALA A 431 34.39 13.46 -2.99
N GLU A 432 34.52 14.24 -4.05
CA GLU A 432 33.43 14.53 -5.00
C GLU A 432 34.00 14.42 -6.41
N GLU A 433 33.46 13.48 -7.17
CA GLU A 433 33.88 13.24 -8.55
C GLU A 433 32.89 13.90 -9.50
N LYS A 434 33.38 14.81 -10.35
CA LYS A 434 32.56 15.49 -11.35
C LYS A 434 32.43 14.63 -12.61
N LEU A 435 31.21 14.43 -13.06
CA LEU A 435 30.90 13.67 -14.26
C LEU A 435 30.45 14.61 -15.38
N ASP A 436 31.36 14.90 -16.31
CA ASP A 436 31.03 15.77 -17.45
C ASP A 436 29.98 15.11 -18.37
N ARG A 437 28.96 15.91 -18.74
CA ARG A 437 27.82 15.51 -19.58
C ARG A 437 27.18 14.18 -19.16
N PHE A 438 26.99 14.02 -17.86
CA PHE A 438 26.40 12.82 -17.28
C PHE A 438 25.10 13.22 -16.56
N ASP A 439 24.00 12.51 -16.83
CA ASP A 439 22.73 12.68 -16.12
C ASP A 439 22.49 11.42 -15.25
N GLY A 440 23.11 11.42 -14.08
CA GLY A 440 23.20 10.28 -13.17
C GLY A 440 21.84 9.84 -12.64
N CYS A 441 21.48 8.59 -12.90
CA CYS A 441 20.14 8.06 -12.61
C CYS A 441 20.11 6.71 -11.89
N SER A 442 21.23 5.97 -11.85
CA SER A 442 21.29 4.68 -11.15
C SER A 442 22.70 4.43 -10.60
N ALA A 443 22.79 3.67 -9.51
CA ALA A 443 24.06 3.25 -8.93
C ALA A 443 23.93 1.85 -8.32
N ALA A 444 25.03 1.10 -8.31
CA ALA A 444 25.14 -0.19 -7.61
C ALA A 444 26.58 -0.38 -7.11
N ALA A 445 26.76 -1.20 -6.08
CA ALA A 445 28.06 -1.52 -5.49
C ALA A 445 28.21 -3.03 -5.27
N ARG A 446 29.45 -3.52 -5.29
CA ARG A 446 29.82 -4.87 -4.88
C ARG A 446 31.25 -4.85 -4.33
N GLY A 447 31.44 -5.31 -3.10
CA GLY A 447 32.71 -5.11 -2.40
C GLY A 447 33.07 -3.62 -2.35
N GLN A 448 34.21 -3.28 -2.94
CA GLN A 448 34.71 -1.90 -3.10
C GLN A 448 34.49 -1.32 -4.51
N MET A 449 33.84 -2.08 -5.39
CA MET A 449 33.53 -1.66 -6.75
C MET A 449 32.18 -0.95 -6.76
N ILE A 450 32.09 0.12 -7.53
CA ILE A 450 30.83 0.79 -7.81
C ILE A 450 30.63 0.97 -9.31
N ILE A 451 29.37 1.04 -9.72
CA ILE A 451 28.96 1.46 -11.05
C ILE A 451 27.91 2.57 -10.92
N VAL A 452 28.04 3.59 -11.77
CA VAL A 452 27.07 4.67 -11.90
C VAL A 452 26.57 4.73 -13.34
N GLY A 453 25.26 4.85 -13.49
CA GLY A 453 24.54 4.87 -14.75
C GLY A 453 24.03 6.28 -15.06
N GLY A 454 24.18 6.69 -16.31
CA GLY A 454 23.74 7.99 -16.81
C GLY A 454 22.94 7.84 -18.10
N GLU A 455 22.91 8.89 -18.92
CA GLU A 455 22.02 8.94 -20.10
C GLU A 455 22.22 7.77 -21.08
N LYS A 456 23.44 7.33 -21.40
CA LYS A 456 23.68 6.19 -22.33
C LYS A 456 24.94 5.41 -21.96
N LEU A 457 25.37 5.56 -20.72
CA LEU A 457 26.70 5.19 -20.29
C LEU A 457 26.69 4.65 -18.86
N VAL A 458 27.51 3.64 -18.62
CA VAL A 458 27.84 3.19 -17.26
C VAL A 458 29.33 3.37 -17.04
N LYS A 459 29.71 3.94 -15.90
CA LYS A 459 31.11 4.11 -15.49
C LYS A 459 31.36 3.30 -14.21
N GLY A 460 32.44 2.52 -14.21
CA GLY A 460 32.87 1.70 -13.08
C GLY A 460 34.08 2.33 -12.36
N TYR A 461 34.02 2.33 -11.03
CA TYR A 461 35.09 2.84 -10.16
C TYR A 461 35.42 1.85 -9.05
N GLN A 462 36.65 1.92 -8.57
CA GLN A 462 37.05 1.36 -7.28
C GLN A 462 37.01 2.48 -6.23
N ILE A 463 36.40 2.23 -5.08
CA ILE A 463 36.33 3.16 -3.95
C ILE A 463 36.92 2.50 -2.71
N THR A 464 37.69 3.28 -1.97
CA THR A 464 38.20 2.90 -0.65
C THR A 464 37.98 4.06 0.32
N GLU A 465 37.94 3.80 1.62
CA GLU A 465 37.70 4.84 2.63
C GLU A 465 38.77 5.96 2.67
N SER A 466 39.95 5.74 2.09
CA SER A 466 41.11 6.62 2.25
C SER A 466 41.61 7.26 0.95
N ALA A 467 41.03 6.92 -0.21
CA ALA A 467 41.50 7.39 -1.51
C ALA A 467 40.36 7.96 -2.35
N PRO A 468 40.67 8.92 -3.25
CA PRO A 468 39.70 9.34 -4.25
C PRO A 468 39.29 8.16 -5.16
N PRO A 469 38.09 8.22 -5.77
CA PRO A 469 37.61 7.19 -6.67
C PRO A 469 38.60 6.92 -7.83
N GLU A 470 38.90 5.64 -8.08
CA GLU A 470 39.74 5.23 -9.20
C GLU A 470 38.86 4.71 -10.34
N ALA A 471 38.86 5.39 -11.50
CA ALA A 471 38.14 4.91 -12.68
C ALA A 471 38.75 3.61 -13.22
N LYS A 472 37.93 2.58 -13.42
CA LYS A 472 38.38 1.24 -13.86
C LYS A 472 37.93 0.89 -15.27
N VAL A 473 36.63 1.03 -15.53
CA VAL A 473 36.01 0.52 -16.75
C VAL A 473 34.83 1.41 -17.16
N GLN A 474 34.53 1.42 -18.46
CA GLN A 474 33.41 2.15 -19.01
C GLN A 474 32.62 1.23 -19.96
N PHE A 475 31.32 1.15 -19.75
CA PHE A 475 30.39 0.36 -20.58
C PHE A 475 29.58 1.31 -21.45
N ALA A 476 29.88 1.32 -22.76
CA ALA A 476 29.39 2.31 -23.70
C ALA A 476 28.96 1.68 -25.04
N GLY A 477 28.27 2.47 -25.88
CA GLY A 477 28.03 2.15 -27.29
C GLY A 477 26.76 1.35 -27.60
N HIS A 478 26.10 0.78 -26.59
CA HIS A 478 24.91 -0.05 -26.80
C HIS A 478 23.60 0.57 -26.30
N HIS A 479 23.63 1.32 -25.19
CA HIS A 479 22.44 1.96 -24.64
C HIS A 479 21.94 3.10 -25.53
N THR A 480 20.63 3.15 -25.73
CA THR A 480 19.98 4.19 -26.55
C THR A 480 19.18 5.20 -25.72
N GLY A 481 18.99 4.92 -24.43
CA GLY A 481 18.32 5.81 -23.47
C GLY A 481 18.93 5.68 -22.06
N ALA A 482 18.41 6.49 -21.12
CA ALA A 482 18.92 6.60 -19.75
C ALA A 482 19.02 5.25 -19.05
N VAL A 483 20.19 4.93 -18.49
CA VAL A 483 20.46 3.69 -17.75
C VAL A 483 19.76 3.76 -16.39
N ALA A 484 18.55 3.21 -16.32
CA ALA A 484 17.65 3.38 -15.20
C ALA A 484 17.92 2.41 -14.05
N CYS A 485 18.62 1.29 -14.30
CA CYS A 485 18.95 0.31 -13.27
C CYS A 485 20.25 -0.43 -13.60
N LEU A 486 20.92 -0.87 -12.53
CA LEU A 486 22.23 -1.51 -12.57
C LEU A 486 22.26 -2.64 -11.53
N ALA A 487 23.01 -3.70 -11.82
CA ALA A 487 23.26 -4.77 -10.87
C ALA A 487 24.64 -5.39 -11.09
N PHE A 488 25.31 -5.74 -10.00
CA PHE A 488 26.46 -6.64 -10.03
C PHE A 488 26.00 -8.08 -9.82
N SER A 489 26.70 -9.01 -10.45
CA SER A 489 26.74 -10.42 -10.04
C SER A 489 27.36 -10.57 -8.65
N HIS A 490 27.07 -11.69 -7.97
CA HIS A 490 27.56 -11.92 -6.62
C HIS A 490 29.09 -12.05 -6.56
N ASP A 491 29.75 -12.60 -7.57
CA ASP A 491 31.22 -12.69 -7.60
C ASP A 491 31.91 -11.39 -8.11
N GLY A 492 31.12 -10.40 -8.54
CA GLY A 492 31.60 -9.12 -9.05
C GLY A 492 32.23 -9.19 -10.46
N GLN A 493 32.16 -10.33 -11.16
CA GLN A 493 32.77 -10.49 -12.47
C GLN A 493 31.90 -9.93 -13.60
N VAL A 494 30.59 -9.88 -13.37
CA VAL A 494 29.58 -9.50 -14.37
C VAL A 494 28.73 -8.33 -13.87
N VAL A 495 28.43 -7.40 -14.78
CA VAL A 495 27.54 -6.25 -14.56
C VAL A 495 26.34 -6.34 -15.49
N ALA A 496 25.13 -6.04 -15.01
CA ALA A 496 23.94 -5.87 -15.83
C ALA A 496 23.46 -4.42 -15.79
N SER A 497 22.96 -3.93 -16.93
CA SER A 497 22.41 -2.58 -17.05
C SER A 497 21.12 -2.58 -17.88
N GLY A 498 20.12 -1.84 -17.41
CA GLY A 498 18.80 -1.72 -18.05
C GLY A 498 18.45 -0.27 -18.31
N ASP A 499 17.89 0.04 -19.48
CA ASP A 499 17.60 1.42 -19.88
C ASP A 499 16.12 1.78 -20.06
N ALA A 500 15.88 3.10 -20.19
CA ALA A 500 14.60 3.71 -20.49
C ALA A 500 13.98 3.26 -21.81
N ASN A 501 14.79 2.71 -22.73
CA ASN A 501 14.39 2.22 -24.04
C ASN A 501 14.31 0.68 -24.09
N ARG A 502 14.13 0.04 -22.92
CA ARG A 502 13.80 -1.39 -22.75
C ARG A 502 14.99 -2.34 -22.96
N ASN A 503 16.18 -1.82 -23.23
CA ASN A 503 17.35 -2.65 -23.49
C ASN A 503 17.98 -3.09 -22.17
N ILE A 504 18.37 -4.36 -22.11
CA ILE A 504 19.22 -4.90 -21.06
C ILE A 504 20.52 -5.38 -21.71
N PHE A 505 21.64 -5.06 -21.10
CA PHE A 505 22.96 -5.55 -21.48
C PHE A 505 23.66 -6.15 -20.27
N VAL A 506 24.48 -7.16 -20.54
CA VAL A 506 25.32 -7.82 -19.54
C VAL A 506 26.77 -7.72 -20.00
N TRP A 507 27.65 -7.32 -19.10
CA TRP A 507 29.01 -6.89 -19.39
C TRP A 507 30.01 -7.61 -18.48
N SER A 508 31.22 -7.83 -18.99
CA SER A 508 32.38 -8.25 -18.23
C SER A 508 32.94 -7.05 -17.47
N TRP A 509 33.06 -7.14 -16.14
CA TRP A 509 33.68 -6.11 -15.32
C TRP A 509 35.17 -5.92 -15.67
N ALA A 510 35.87 -7.01 -16.02
CA ALA A 510 37.31 -7.01 -16.21
C ALA A 510 37.78 -6.13 -17.38
N ASP A 511 37.01 -6.09 -18.47
CA ASP A 511 37.42 -5.42 -19.71
C ASP A 511 36.32 -4.54 -20.35
N GLY A 512 35.12 -4.54 -19.79
CA GLY A 512 34.00 -3.75 -20.31
C GLY A 512 33.33 -4.37 -21.55
N SER A 513 33.68 -5.60 -21.93
CA SER A 513 33.10 -6.27 -23.09
C SER A 513 31.64 -6.67 -22.85
N VAL A 514 30.83 -6.66 -23.90
CA VAL A 514 29.43 -7.12 -23.84
C VAL A 514 29.40 -8.65 -23.90
N LEU A 515 28.92 -9.27 -22.83
CA LEU A 515 28.73 -10.73 -22.73
C LEU A 515 27.38 -11.15 -23.32
N HIS A 516 26.30 -10.45 -22.94
CA HIS A 516 24.96 -10.68 -23.47
C HIS A 516 24.30 -9.38 -23.92
N LYS A 517 23.67 -9.45 -25.09
CA LYS A 517 22.89 -8.39 -25.74
C LYS A 517 21.58 -8.97 -26.25
N ASP A 518 20.75 -8.11 -26.84
CA ASP A 518 19.45 -8.49 -27.42
C ASP A 518 18.44 -9.01 -26.38
N LEU A 519 18.62 -8.64 -25.10
CA LEU A 519 17.70 -8.92 -24.00
C LEU A 519 16.54 -7.90 -24.01
N VAL A 520 15.83 -7.83 -25.14
CA VAL A 520 14.73 -6.88 -25.37
C VAL A 520 13.41 -7.64 -25.43
N PHE A 521 12.64 -7.56 -24.35
CA PHE A 521 11.30 -8.14 -24.30
C PHE A 521 10.29 -7.26 -23.57
N HIS A 522 10.74 -6.55 -22.53
CA HIS A 522 9.94 -5.50 -21.91
C HIS A 522 9.45 -4.50 -22.96
N THR A 523 8.23 -4.01 -22.77
CA THR A 523 7.55 -3.06 -23.67
C THR A 523 7.70 -1.62 -23.20
N LEU A 524 8.13 -1.40 -21.95
CA LEU A 524 8.46 -0.11 -21.33
C LEU A 524 9.80 -0.16 -20.58
N ARG A 525 10.24 0.98 -20.04
CA ARG A 525 11.51 1.14 -19.30
C ARG A 525 11.74 0.01 -18.29
N VAL A 526 12.96 -0.54 -18.29
CA VAL A 526 13.45 -1.44 -17.25
C VAL A 526 13.75 -0.63 -16.00
N THR A 527 13.16 -0.98 -14.88
CA THR A 527 13.17 -0.19 -13.64
C THR A 527 14.08 -0.78 -12.57
N SER A 528 14.32 -2.09 -12.61
CA SER A 528 15.14 -2.78 -11.61
C SER A 528 15.73 -4.06 -12.20
N LEU A 529 16.94 -4.38 -11.78
CA LEU A 529 17.68 -5.58 -12.14
C LEU A 529 18.27 -6.22 -10.88
N SER A 530 18.34 -7.54 -10.86
CA SER A 530 19.04 -8.30 -9.82
C SER A 530 19.49 -9.65 -10.37
N PHE A 531 20.74 -10.04 -10.14
CA PHE A 531 21.15 -11.41 -10.45
C PHE A 531 20.53 -12.37 -9.44
N ALA A 532 20.26 -13.61 -9.86
CA ALA A 532 19.96 -14.66 -8.90
C ALA A 532 21.17 -14.86 -7.97
N TYR A 533 20.92 -15.24 -6.72
CA TYR A 533 22.01 -15.43 -5.77
C TYR A 533 23.04 -16.43 -6.29
N ASN A 534 24.32 -16.05 -6.20
CA ASN A 534 25.46 -16.84 -6.66
C ASN A 534 25.35 -17.34 -8.12
N SER A 535 24.71 -16.56 -9.00
CA SER A 535 24.60 -16.85 -10.43
C SER A 535 25.05 -15.66 -11.28
N ASN A 536 25.81 -15.96 -12.33
CA ASN A 536 26.17 -15.00 -13.37
C ASN A 536 25.31 -15.15 -14.63
N THR A 537 24.42 -16.15 -14.63
CA THR A 537 23.67 -16.61 -15.81
C THR A 537 22.16 -16.42 -15.65
N ARG A 538 21.68 -16.18 -14.43
CA ARG A 538 20.27 -15.90 -14.14
C ARG A 538 20.09 -14.46 -13.70
N LEU A 539 19.28 -13.72 -14.45
CA LEU A 539 19.01 -12.30 -14.23
C LEU A 539 17.51 -12.05 -14.08
N PHE A 540 17.14 -11.22 -13.12
CA PHE A 540 15.78 -10.75 -12.90
C PHE A 540 15.63 -9.34 -13.38
N SER A 541 14.55 -9.06 -14.10
CA SER A 541 14.20 -7.70 -14.51
C SER A 541 12.75 -7.36 -14.23
N GLY A 542 12.55 -6.17 -13.68
CA GLY A 542 11.25 -5.52 -13.55
C GLY A 542 11.12 -4.34 -14.51
N SER A 543 9.89 -4.03 -14.91
CA SER A 543 9.59 -2.95 -15.85
C SER A 543 8.33 -2.16 -15.49
N MET A 544 8.24 -0.94 -16.02
CA MET A 544 7.03 -0.12 -15.97
C MET A 544 5.83 -0.73 -16.71
N ASP A 545 6.05 -1.73 -17.58
CA ASP A 545 4.98 -2.48 -18.24
C ASP A 545 4.26 -3.49 -17.33
N ALA A 546 4.58 -3.48 -16.03
CA ALA A 546 4.04 -4.36 -15.01
C ALA A 546 4.50 -5.83 -15.11
N SER A 547 5.43 -6.17 -16.02
CA SER A 547 5.97 -7.53 -16.13
C SER A 547 7.23 -7.74 -15.29
N LEU A 548 7.39 -8.98 -14.84
CA LEU A 548 8.60 -9.51 -14.20
C LEU A 548 9.17 -10.61 -15.08
N ILE A 549 10.48 -10.59 -15.34
CA ILE A 549 11.14 -11.58 -16.20
C ILE A 549 12.35 -12.18 -15.47
N LEU A 550 12.45 -13.51 -15.53
CA LEU A 550 13.66 -14.27 -15.22
C LEU A 550 14.32 -14.70 -16.53
N TRP A 551 15.55 -14.22 -16.76
CA TRP A 551 16.37 -14.55 -17.90
C TRP A 551 17.35 -15.66 -17.55
N ASP A 552 17.44 -16.67 -18.40
CA ASP A 552 18.58 -17.58 -18.45
C ASP A 552 19.47 -17.17 -19.63
N LEU A 553 20.60 -16.55 -19.30
CA LEU A 553 21.51 -15.90 -20.24
C LEU A 553 22.28 -16.91 -21.10
N GLU A 554 22.56 -18.11 -20.56
CA GLU A 554 23.25 -19.18 -21.28
C GLU A 554 22.29 -19.96 -22.17
N ALA A 555 21.14 -20.39 -21.61
CA ALA A 555 20.12 -21.09 -22.37
C ALA A 555 19.37 -20.18 -23.35
N LYS A 556 19.52 -18.85 -23.22
CA LYS A 556 18.79 -17.82 -23.98
C LYS A 556 17.28 -17.99 -23.88
N THR A 557 16.81 -18.37 -22.70
CA THR A 557 15.38 -18.52 -22.41
C THR A 557 14.92 -17.49 -21.40
N ARG A 558 13.61 -17.33 -21.28
CA ARG A 558 13.00 -16.49 -20.25
C ARG A 558 11.73 -17.12 -19.70
N ARG A 559 11.47 -16.87 -18.43
CA ARG A 559 10.16 -17.06 -17.79
C ARG A 559 9.63 -15.70 -17.36
N MET A 560 8.33 -15.50 -17.41
CA MET A 560 7.74 -14.19 -17.14
C MET A 560 6.43 -14.30 -16.39
N GLU A 561 6.09 -13.24 -15.66
CA GLU A 561 4.74 -12.98 -15.20
C GLU A 561 4.27 -11.64 -15.75
N ASP A 562 3.19 -11.67 -16.52
CA ASP A 562 2.49 -10.46 -16.95
C ASP A 562 1.68 -9.87 -15.80
N ALA A 563 1.66 -8.54 -15.70
CA ALA A 563 0.93 -7.81 -14.66
C ALA A 563 1.29 -8.23 -13.21
N ALA A 564 2.55 -8.62 -12.99
CA ALA A 564 3.11 -8.92 -11.68
C ALA A 564 2.85 -7.81 -10.65
N HIS A 565 2.98 -6.53 -11.03
CA HIS A 565 2.60 -5.39 -10.19
C HIS A 565 1.89 -4.31 -11.02
N ARG A 566 0.62 -4.01 -10.70
CA ARG A 566 -0.09 -2.93 -11.41
C ARG A 566 0.59 -1.58 -11.15
N GLY A 567 0.81 -0.80 -12.21
CA GLY A 567 1.58 0.45 -12.15
C GLY A 567 3.09 0.26 -12.30
N GLY A 568 3.56 -0.97 -12.55
CA GLY A 568 4.96 -1.28 -12.82
C GLY A 568 5.64 -1.98 -11.65
N VAL A 569 6.55 -2.89 -12.00
CA VAL A 569 7.52 -3.45 -11.05
C VAL A 569 8.59 -2.37 -10.83
N SER A 570 8.97 -2.10 -9.59
CA SER A 570 9.89 -1.00 -9.25
C SER A 570 11.08 -1.43 -8.40
N ALA A 571 11.05 -2.64 -7.85
CA ALA A 571 12.20 -3.27 -7.19
C ALA A 571 12.17 -4.78 -7.44
N VAL A 572 13.33 -5.38 -7.66
CA VAL A 572 13.51 -6.84 -7.71
C VAL A 572 14.73 -7.26 -6.89
N PHE A 573 14.70 -8.43 -6.28
CA PHE A 573 15.81 -8.99 -5.50
C PHE A 573 15.84 -10.52 -5.59
N GLY A 574 16.99 -11.10 -5.95
CA GLY A 574 17.25 -12.53 -5.88
C GLY A 574 17.89 -12.92 -4.55
N ALA A 575 17.16 -13.62 -3.69
CA ALA A 575 17.62 -14.00 -2.35
C ALA A 575 18.42 -15.31 -2.32
N ALA A 576 19.16 -15.53 -1.23
CA ALA A 576 20.09 -16.64 -1.07
C ALA A 576 19.43 -18.03 -1.00
N ASP A 577 18.18 -18.08 -0.55
CA ASP A 577 17.34 -19.28 -0.50
C ASP A 577 16.75 -19.64 -1.89
N GLY A 578 17.04 -18.85 -2.93
CA GLY A 578 16.46 -18.99 -4.26
C GLY A 578 15.06 -18.37 -4.40
N THR A 579 14.57 -17.67 -3.37
CA THR A 579 13.33 -16.88 -3.46
C THR A 579 13.58 -15.62 -4.26
N LEU A 580 12.62 -15.28 -5.10
CA LEU A 580 12.65 -14.06 -5.89
C LEU A 580 11.63 -13.10 -5.31
N ILE A 581 12.02 -11.86 -5.14
CA ILE A 581 11.20 -10.87 -4.45
C ILE A 581 10.98 -9.71 -5.40
N SER A 582 9.74 -9.31 -5.62
CA SER A 582 9.41 -8.13 -6.40
C SER A 582 8.55 -7.16 -5.61
N GLY A 583 8.78 -5.88 -5.82
CA GLY A 583 8.05 -4.76 -5.24
C GLY A 583 7.58 -3.86 -6.35
N GLY A 584 6.43 -3.22 -6.16
CA GLY A 584 5.80 -2.43 -7.22
C GLY A 584 5.35 -1.06 -6.78
N SER A 585 4.87 -0.31 -7.77
CA SER A 585 4.13 0.94 -7.59
C SER A 585 2.79 0.74 -6.86
N ASP A 586 2.30 -0.50 -6.78
CA ASP A 586 1.11 -0.90 -6.02
C ASP A 586 1.36 -1.07 -4.51
N GLY A 587 2.60 -0.84 -4.05
CA GLY A 587 3.02 -0.99 -2.64
C GLY A 587 3.01 -2.43 -2.14
N CYS A 588 2.75 -3.42 -3.01
CA CYS A 588 2.78 -4.83 -2.64
C CYS A 588 4.21 -5.38 -2.79
N ILE A 589 4.52 -6.41 -2.01
CA ILE A 589 5.69 -7.27 -2.22
C ILE A 589 5.17 -8.65 -2.61
N ARG A 590 5.77 -9.27 -3.63
CA ARG A 590 5.43 -10.61 -4.09
C ARG A 590 6.66 -11.50 -4.03
N LEU A 591 6.46 -12.73 -3.55
CA LEU A 591 7.48 -13.76 -3.43
C LEU A 591 7.23 -14.80 -4.52
N TRP A 592 8.26 -15.16 -5.28
CA TRP A 592 8.17 -16.09 -6.39
C TRP A 592 9.17 -17.22 -6.23
N LYS A 593 8.76 -18.43 -6.59
CA LYS A 593 9.68 -19.56 -6.67
C LYS A 593 10.58 -19.39 -7.88
N SER A 594 11.90 -19.50 -7.67
CA SER A 594 12.84 -19.53 -8.77
C SER A 594 12.79 -20.84 -9.58
N ASN A 595 12.15 -21.92 -9.08
CA ASN A 595 12.07 -23.29 -9.64
C ASN A 595 13.20 -23.60 -10.63
N ASN A 596 14.25 -24.30 -10.18
CA ASN A 596 15.41 -24.75 -10.98
C ASN A 596 15.21 -24.75 -12.50
#